data_AF-A0AA42BLC5-F1
#
_entry.id   AF-A0AA42BLC5-F1
#
_cell.length_a   1.000
_cell.length_b   1.000
_cell.length_c   1.000
_cell.angle_alpha   90.00
_cell.angle_beta   90.00
_cell.angle_gamma   90.00
#
_symmetry.space_group_name_H-M   'P 1'
#
loop_
_entity.id
_entity.type
_entity.pdbx_description
1 polymer ?
#
loop_
_entity_poly.entity_id
_entity_poly.type
_entity_poly.pdbx_seq_one_letter_code
_entity_poly.pdbx_strand_id
1 'polypeptide(L)'
;MKYRYLLTILWLIVPNAQAHEPDSFEMSFANWLAHHESIQVTEASVKVSCTLRQGVHGKYIDIPLGNTLDIHRTLYDESYNIAASGWLNTFAVKSGNVEIMLHHSKPVLPRNQYYDEKLYLFIEELKRTGKFEYIYELNTHRHGHVLLSTLQGNRVVPGGYHFRVSLENPGDVATCLE
;
A
#
# COMPACT_ATOMS: atom_id res chain seq x y z
N MET A 1 -30.98 20.59 -63.24
CA MET A 1 -30.79 19.18 -62.81
C MET A 1 -29.31 19.01 -62.46
N LYS A 2 -28.88 19.39 -61.26
CA LYS A 2 -28.75 18.61 -60.01
C LYS A 2 -27.99 17.26 -60.16
N TYR A 3 -26.67 17.39 -59.95
CA TYR A 3 -25.67 16.55 -59.25
C TYR A 3 -25.70 15.02 -59.33
N ARG A 4 -24.50 14.45 -59.53
CA ARG A 4 -23.87 13.54 -58.55
C ARG A 4 -22.37 13.35 -58.83
N TYR A 5 -21.54 14.08 -58.08
CA TYR A 5 -20.15 13.71 -57.83
C TYR A 5 -20.16 12.59 -56.78
N LEU A 6 -19.58 11.44 -57.11
CA LEU A 6 -19.35 10.37 -56.13
C LEU A 6 -18.16 10.81 -55.26
N LEU A 7 -18.46 11.22 -54.02
CA LEU A 7 -17.45 11.50 -53.01
C LEU A 7 -17.16 10.18 -52.28
N THR A 8 -16.03 9.55 -52.57
CA THR A 8 -15.57 8.37 -51.84
C THR A 8 -15.00 8.82 -50.50
N ILE A 9 -15.82 8.77 -49.44
CA ILE A 9 -15.36 9.00 -48.06
C ILE A 9 -14.58 7.75 -47.64
N LEU A 10 -13.26 7.86 -47.65
CA LEU A 10 -12.38 6.92 -46.99
C LEU A 10 -12.63 7.05 -45.48
N TRP A 11 -13.38 6.11 -44.91
CA TRP A 11 -13.46 5.97 -43.46
C TRP A 11 -12.07 5.51 -42.99
N LEU A 12 -11.27 6.47 -42.51
CA LEU A 12 -10.19 6.18 -41.59
C LEU A 12 -10.85 5.54 -40.37
N ILE A 13 -10.81 4.21 -40.32
CA ILE A 13 -10.94 3.46 -39.08
C ILE A 13 -9.73 3.91 -38.26
N VAL A 14 -9.93 4.97 -37.48
CA VAL A 14 -9.02 5.28 -36.39
C VAL A 14 -9.03 4.01 -35.54
N PRO A 15 -7.90 3.27 -35.42
CA PRO A 15 -7.86 2.18 -34.47
C PRO A 15 -8.28 2.80 -33.15
N ASN A 16 -9.33 2.23 -32.54
CA ASN A 16 -9.85 2.64 -31.24
C ASN A 16 -8.67 3.10 -30.41
N ALA A 17 -8.70 4.38 -30.01
CA ALA A 17 -7.75 4.89 -29.03
C ALA A 17 -7.70 3.83 -27.95
N GLN A 18 -6.59 3.10 -27.90
CA GLN A 18 -6.36 2.11 -26.89
C GLN A 18 -6.27 2.97 -25.65
N ALA A 19 -7.37 3.04 -24.90
CA ALA A 19 -7.39 3.69 -23.62
C ALA A 19 -6.22 3.04 -22.88
N HIS A 20 -5.16 3.80 -22.68
CA HIS A 20 -4.03 3.35 -21.90
C HIS A 20 -4.62 2.88 -20.59
N GLU A 21 -4.25 1.67 -20.15
CA GLU A 21 -4.71 1.15 -18.86
C GLU A 21 -4.43 2.25 -17.83
N PRO A 22 -5.42 2.58 -16.98
CA PRO A 22 -5.27 3.69 -16.07
C PRO A 22 -4.02 3.50 -15.22
N ASP A 23 -3.02 4.37 -15.40
CA ASP A 23 -1.84 4.47 -14.55
C ASP A 23 -2.34 4.70 -13.11
N SER A 24 -2.39 3.64 -12.30
CA SER A 24 -2.74 3.62 -10.88
C SER A 24 -3.40 4.89 -10.31
N PHE A 25 -4.72 4.95 -10.43
CA PHE A 25 -5.52 6.06 -9.92
C PHE A 25 -5.67 5.87 -8.41
N GLU A 26 -5.52 6.97 -7.67
CA GLU A 26 -5.93 7.15 -6.28
C GLU A 26 -7.18 6.32 -5.94
N MET A 27 -6.97 5.12 -5.39
CA MET A 27 -8.04 4.22 -4.96
C MET A 27 -8.15 4.23 -3.44
N SER A 28 -9.32 4.57 -2.91
CA SER A 28 -9.57 4.52 -1.47
C SER A 28 -9.53 3.11 -0.93
N PHE A 29 -9.21 2.99 0.35
CA PHE A 29 -9.20 1.74 1.09
C PHE A 29 -10.55 1.02 0.92
N ALA A 30 -11.66 1.76 1.01
CA ALA A 30 -13.00 1.22 0.77
C ALA A 30 -13.20 0.76 -0.68
N ASN A 31 -12.75 1.55 -1.66
CA ASN A 31 -12.84 1.17 -3.07
C ASN A 31 -11.98 -0.07 -3.35
N TRP A 32 -10.78 -0.17 -2.79
CA TRP A 32 -9.90 -1.32 -2.96
C TRP A 32 -10.52 -2.59 -2.41
N LEU A 33 -11.10 -2.52 -1.20
CA LEU A 33 -11.83 -3.64 -0.60
C LEU A 33 -13.02 -4.08 -1.47
N ALA A 34 -13.72 -3.14 -2.10
CA ALA A 34 -14.87 -3.44 -2.96
C ALA A 34 -14.47 -4.09 -4.29
N HIS A 35 -13.26 -3.84 -4.81
CA HIS A 35 -12.79 -4.39 -6.09
C HIS A 35 -12.16 -5.79 -5.97
N HIS A 36 -11.88 -6.26 -4.76
CA HIS A 36 -11.27 -7.56 -4.53
C HIS A 36 -12.31 -8.53 -3.97
N GLU A 37 -12.79 -9.42 -4.82
CA GLU A 37 -13.70 -10.49 -4.41
C GLU A 37 -12.96 -11.46 -3.47
N SER A 38 -13.54 -11.73 -2.30
CA SER A 38 -13.07 -12.73 -1.32
C SER A 38 -11.75 -12.43 -0.60
N ILE A 39 -11.49 -11.17 -0.23
CA ILE A 39 -10.35 -10.87 0.67
C ILE A 39 -10.57 -11.52 2.04
N GLN A 40 -9.59 -12.32 2.47
CA GLN A 40 -9.53 -12.79 3.84
C GLN A 40 -8.98 -11.69 4.75
N VAL A 41 -9.71 -11.37 5.81
CA VAL A 41 -9.24 -10.46 6.86
C VAL A 41 -8.41 -11.25 7.86
N THR A 42 -7.15 -10.88 8.01
CA THR A 42 -6.26 -11.45 9.02
C THR A 42 -6.21 -10.53 10.23
N GLU A 43 -6.64 -11.02 11.38
CA GLU A 43 -6.53 -10.31 12.65
C GLU A 43 -5.15 -10.57 13.27
N ALA A 44 -4.49 -9.53 13.77
CA ALA A 44 -3.19 -9.63 14.42
C ALA A 44 -3.16 -8.79 15.71
N SER A 45 -2.48 -9.33 16.72
CA SER A 45 -2.11 -8.59 17.94
C SER A 45 -0.62 -8.31 17.89
N VAL A 46 -0.22 -7.06 18.07
CA VAL A 46 1.19 -6.65 18.03
C VAL A 46 1.57 -5.93 19.31
N LYS A 47 2.68 -6.35 19.90
CA LYS A 47 3.31 -5.65 21.01
C LYS A 47 4.24 -4.57 20.47
N VAL A 48 4.00 -3.33 20.88
CA VAL A 48 4.80 -2.15 20.56
C VAL A 48 6.14 -2.23 21.28
N SER A 49 7.22 -1.90 20.56
CA SER A 49 8.55 -1.69 21.10
C SER A 49 9.29 -0.62 20.29
N CYS A 50 9.99 0.32 20.92
CA CYS A 50 10.87 1.24 20.20
C CYS A 50 12.30 0.70 20.10
N THR A 51 12.90 0.87 18.93
CA THR A 51 14.35 0.71 18.75
C THR A 51 14.94 2.00 18.19
N LEU A 52 15.95 2.55 18.86
CA LEU A 52 16.73 3.64 18.30
C LEU A 52 17.73 3.06 17.28
N ARG A 53 17.65 3.52 16.03
CA ARG A 53 18.52 3.07 14.95
C ARG A 53 19.33 4.22 14.34
N GLN A 54 20.42 3.86 13.69
CA GLN A 54 21.25 4.77 12.89
C GLN A 54 21.02 4.49 11.40
N GLY A 55 20.57 5.49 10.66
CA GLY A 55 20.38 5.45 9.22
C GLY A 55 21.33 6.39 8.47
N VAL A 56 21.25 6.36 7.14
CA VAL A 56 22.05 7.22 6.24
C VAL A 56 21.78 8.71 6.49
N HIS A 57 20.55 9.05 6.89
CA HIS A 57 20.10 10.42 7.16
C HIS A 57 20.08 10.79 8.65
N GLY A 58 20.69 9.97 9.51
CA GLY A 58 20.78 10.23 10.95
C GLY A 58 20.05 9.19 11.81
N LYS A 59 19.86 9.53 13.09
CA LYS A 59 19.17 8.68 14.04
C LYS A 59 17.66 8.72 13.81
N TYR A 60 17.00 7.57 13.96
CA TYR A 60 15.55 7.47 13.89
C TYR A 60 15.05 6.46 14.91
N ILE A 61 13.80 6.65 15.35
CA ILE A 61 13.08 5.69 16.19
C ILE A 61 12.26 4.79 15.27
N ASP A 62 12.36 3.49 15.51
CA ASP A 62 11.68 2.43 14.77
C ASP A 62 10.67 1.72 15.68
N ILE A 63 9.42 1.63 15.22
CA ILE A 63 8.35 0.90 15.89
C ILE A 63 7.87 -0.20 14.93
N PRO A 64 8.27 -1.46 15.14
CA PRO A 64 7.79 -2.57 14.33
C PRO A 64 6.34 -2.88 14.67
N LEU A 65 5.51 -2.92 13.63
CA LEU A 65 4.08 -3.20 13.66
C LEU A 65 3.79 -4.53 12.95
N GLY A 66 4.52 -5.58 13.34
CA GLY A 66 4.46 -6.91 12.73
C GLY A 66 5.76 -7.26 12.01
N ASN A 67 5.70 -8.23 11.08
CA ASN A 67 6.91 -8.73 10.41
C ASN A 67 7.36 -7.87 9.22
N THR A 68 6.45 -7.07 8.66
CA THR A 68 6.67 -6.41 7.37
C THR A 68 6.38 -4.91 7.40
N LEU A 69 5.99 -4.34 8.53
CA LEU A 69 5.50 -2.97 8.61
C LEU A 69 6.08 -2.29 9.84
N ASP A 70 6.74 -1.15 9.67
CA ASP A 70 7.25 -0.35 10.79
C ASP A 70 6.84 1.12 10.63
N ILE A 71 6.73 1.84 11.74
CA ILE A 71 6.67 3.31 11.77
C ILE A 71 8.06 3.82 12.13
N HIS A 72 8.54 4.78 11.35
CA HIS A 72 9.78 5.49 11.64
C HIS A 72 9.51 6.95 11.99
N ARG A 73 10.22 7.47 13.00
CA ARG A 73 10.36 8.91 13.25
C ARG A 73 11.82 9.30 13.11
N THR A 74 12.13 10.15 12.14
CA THR A 74 13.48 10.71 11.97
C THR A 74 13.72 11.78 13.04
N LEU A 75 14.88 11.76 13.71
CA LEU A 75 15.17 12.72 14.79
C LEU A 75 15.77 14.05 14.29
N TYR A 76 16.17 14.11 13.02
CA TYR A 76 16.77 15.31 12.43
C TYR A 76 15.73 16.35 12.02
N ASP A 77 14.65 15.92 11.36
CA ASP A 77 13.57 16.78 10.86
C ASP A 77 12.22 16.48 11.51
N GLU A 78 12.19 15.57 12.48
CA GLU A 78 11.00 15.11 13.20
C GLU A 78 9.89 14.55 12.29
N SER A 79 10.25 14.13 11.07
CA SER A 79 9.33 13.55 10.10
C SER A 79 8.97 12.11 10.45
N TYR A 80 7.76 11.72 10.04
CA TYR A 80 7.30 10.34 10.13
C TYR A 80 7.32 9.68 8.75
N ASN A 81 7.59 8.38 8.71
CA ASN A 81 7.29 7.54 7.55
C ASN A 81 6.82 6.16 7.99
N ILE A 82 6.14 5.47 7.09
CA ILE A 82 5.82 4.05 7.25
C ILE A 82 6.75 3.26 6.35
N ALA A 83 7.41 2.25 6.90
CA ALA A 83 8.32 1.42 6.15
C ALA A 83 7.75 0.01 6.00
N ALA A 84 7.36 -0.35 4.78
CA ALA A 84 6.86 -1.69 4.47
C ALA A 84 7.92 -2.49 3.70
N SER A 85 8.15 -3.72 4.16
CA SER A 85 9.07 -4.67 3.53
C SER A 85 8.32 -5.54 2.53
N GLY A 86 8.87 -5.68 1.32
CA GLY A 86 8.33 -6.55 0.28
C GLY A 86 8.27 -5.87 -1.08
N TRP A 87 8.03 -6.66 -2.12
CA TRP A 87 7.73 -6.16 -3.46
C TRP A 87 6.23 -5.92 -3.55
N LEU A 88 5.78 -4.73 -3.18
CA LEU A 88 4.36 -4.38 -3.13
C LEU A 88 3.96 -3.62 -4.40
N ASN A 89 2.86 -4.04 -5.02
CA ASN A 89 2.17 -3.26 -6.06
C ASN A 89 1.36 -2.13 -5.43
N THR A 90 0.71 -2.42 -4.31
CA THR A 90 -0.25 -1.55 -3.63
C THR A 90 0.00 -1.65 -2.13
N PHE A 91 -0.04 -0.52 -1.42
CA PHE A 91 0.02 -0.47 0.03
C PHE A 91 -0.81 0.69 0.56
N ALA A 92 -1.68 0.45 1.54
CA ALA A 92 -2.39 1.50 2.25
C ALA A 92 -2.58 1.14 3.72
N VAL A 93 -2.63 2.15 4.58
CA VAL A 93 -2.96 2.00 5.99
C VAL A 93 -4.10 2.92 6.38
N LYS A 94 -4.84 2.50 7.39
CA LYS A 94 -5.96 3.26 7.92
C LYS A 94 -6.06 3.07 9.42
N SER A 95 -6.33 4.14 10.15
CA SER A 95 -6.76 4.07 11.55
C SER A 95 -7.95 5.01 11.71
N GLY A 96 -9.07 4.52 12.26
CA GLY A 96 -10.32 5.28 12.35
C GLY A 96 -10.78 5.81 10.98
N ASN A 97 -10.87 7.13 10.86
CA ASN A 97 -11.20 7.82 9.60
C ASN A 97 -9.96 8.36 8.86
N VAL A 98 -8.76 8.18 9.43
CA VAL A 98 -7.51 8.63 8.80
C VAL A 98 -7.00 7.52 7.91
N GLU A 99 -6.91 7.83 6.62
CA GLU A 99 -6.45 6.92 5.60
C GLU A 99 -5.21 7.51 4.93
N ILE A 100 -4.15 6.69 4.88
CA ILE A 100 -2.94 6.96 4.11
C ILE A 100 -3.07 6.12 2.85
N MET A 101 -3.50 6.79 1.79
CA MET A 101 -3.98 6.13 0.60
C MET A 101 -2.89 6.06 -0.47
N LEU A 102 -2.31 4.86 -0.57
CA LEU A 102 -1.94 4.17 -1.80
C LEU A 102 -0.89 4.82 -2.73
N HIS A 103 0.37 4.52 -2.42
CA HIS A 103 1.41 4.48 -3.44
C HIS A 103 1.30 3.17 -4.23
N HIS A 104 0.95 3.29 -5.50
CA HIS A 104 1.22 2.24 -6.48
C HIS A 104 2.58 2.54 -7.10
N SER A 105 3.53 1.64 -6.93
CA SER A 105 4.87 1.83 -7.49
C SER A 105 5.32 0.59 -8.23
N LYS A 106 6.17 0.80 -9.24
CA LYS A 106 6.97 -0.31 -9.77
C LYS A 106 7.76 -0.89 -8.59
N PRO A 107 7.86 -2.21 -8.46
CA PRO A 107 8.60 -2.85 -7.37
C PRO A 107 10.01 -2.24 -7.26
N VAL A 108 10.33 -1.62 -6.11
CA VAL A 108 11.67 -1.10 -5.77
C VAL A 108 12.20 -1.86 -4.55
N LEU A 109 13.45 -2.31 -4.64
CA LEU A 109 14.25 -2.65 -3.47
C LEU A 109 15.27 -1.53 -3.24
N PRO A 110 15.64 -1.25 -1.97
CA PRO A 110 15.22 -1.92 -0.73
C PRO A 110 13.87 -1.39 -0.19
N ARG A 111 13.42 -1.92 0.97
CA ARG A 111 12.23 -1.52 1.77
C ARG A 111 11.61 -0.18 1.40
N ASN A 112 10.34 -0.18 0.98
CA ASN A 112 9.64 1.05 0.61
C ASN A 112 9.34 1.90 1.86
N GLN A 113 9.59 3.21 1.75
CA GLN A 113 9.21 4.20 2.75
C GLN A 113 8.10 5.07 2.18
N TYR A 114 6.99 5.14 2.90
CA TYR A 114 5.78 5.87 2.53
C TYR A 114 5.67 7.11 3.40
N TYR A 115 5.59 8.27 2.74
CA TYR A 115 5.47 9.58 3.37
C TYR A 115 4.10 10.16 2.99
N ASP A 116 3.38 10.71 3.97
CA ASP A 116 2.06 11.33 3.76
C ASP A 116 1.84 12.41 4.82
N GLU A 117 1.22 13.53 4.45
CA GLU A 117 0.89 14.63 5.37
C GLU A 117 -0.09 14.20 6.48
N LYS A 118 -0.92 13.18 6.22
CA LYS A 118 -1.88 12.62 7.18
C LYS A 118 -1.25 11.61 8.12
N LEU A 119 0.04 11.29 7.96
CA LEU A 119 0.71 10.31 8.80
C LEU A 119 0.74 10.72 10.28
N TYR A 120 0.86 12.02 10.55
CA TYR A 120 0.72 12.54 11.91
C TYR A 120 -0.67 12.23 12.49
N LEU A 121 -1.74 12.48 11.74
CA LEU A 121 -3.11 12.18 12.17
C LEU A 121 -3.34 10.68 12.36
N PHE A 122 -2.73 9.84 11.52
CA PHE A 122 -2.77 8.40 11.65
C PHE A 122 -2.10 7.95 12.96
N ILE A 123 -0.95 8.52 13.29
CA ILE A 123 -0.23 8.24 14.52
C ILE A 123 -1.04 8.66 15.75
N GLU A 124 -1.66 9.84 15.74
CA GLU A 124 -2.52 10.30 16.84
C GLU A 124 -3.74 9.37 17.03
N GLU A 125 -4.36 8.94 15.95
CA GLU A 125 -5.48 7.98 16.02
C GLU A 125 -5.02 6.59 16.48
N LEU A 126 -3.81 6.16 16.09
CA LEU A 126 -3.20 4.92 16.55
C LEU A 126 -2.90 4.97 18.05
N LYS A 127 -2.36 6.08 18.57
CA LYS A 127 -2.15 6.30 20.01
C LYS A 127 -3.47 6.20 20.78
N ARG A 128 -4.54 6.79 20.24
CA ARG A 128 -5.86 6.85 20.87
C ARG A 128 -6.58 5.50 20.89
N THR A 129 -6.53 4.76 19.78
CA THR A 129 -7.35 3.56 19.58
C THR A 129 -6.58 2.26 19.79
N GLY A 130 -5.27 2.29 19.60
CA GLY A 130 -4.43 1.11 19.51
C GLY A 130 -4.80 0.19 18.35
N LYS A 131 -5.50 0.69 17.33
CA LYS A 131 -6.02 -0.14 16.25
C LYS A 131 -5.75 0.48 14.89
N PHE A 132 -5.40 -0.34 13.92
CA PHE A 132 -5.29 0.09 12.54
C PHE A 132 -5.53 -1.10 11.60
N GLU A 133 -5.79 -0.78 10.35
CA GLU A 133 -5.94 -1.72 9.26
C GLU A 133 -4.91 -1.40 8.20
N TYR A 134 -4.41 -2.42 7.53
CA TYR A 134 -3.58 -2.21 6.35
C TYR A 134 -3.90 -3.22 5.27
N ILE A 135 -3.73 -2.77 4.04
CA ILE A 135 -3.87 -3.59 2.85
C ILE A 135 -2.57 -3.56 2.07
N TYR A 136 -2.23 -4.68 1.44
CA TYR A 136 -1.19 -4.69 0.44
C TYR A 136 -1.50 -5.69 -0.68
N GLU A 137 -0.92 -5.43 -1.83
CA GLU A 137 -0.91 -6.32 -2.99
C GLU A 137 0.54 -6.67 -3.32
N LEU A 138 0.87 -7.95 -3.42
CA LEU A 138 2.23 -8.39 -3.77
C LEU A 138 2.45 -8.34 -5.28
N ASN A 139 3.64 -7.93 -5.70
CA ASN A 139 4.06 -8.07 -7.09
C ASN A 139 4.41 -9.54 -7.38
N THR A 140 3.44 -10.27 -7.94
CA THR A 140 3.57 -11.70 -8.27
C THR A 140 4.57 -11.98 -9.39
N HIS A 141 4.83 -11.01 -10.28
CA HIS A 141 5.76 -11.17 -11.41
C HIS A 141 7.23 -11.29 -10.96
N ARG A 142 7.57 -10.77 -9.77
CA ARG A 142 8.92 -10.91 -9.19
C ARG A 142 9.04 -11.99 -8.10
N HIS A 143 7.93 -12.57 -7.65
CA HIS A 143 7.94 -13.73 -6.74
C HIS A 143 8.05 -15.08 -7.47
N GLY A 144 8.12 -15.08 -8.81
CA GLY A 144 8.16 -16.29 -9.65
C GLY A 144 9.43 -17.15 -9.59
N HIS A 145 10.35 -16.96 -8.64
CA HIS A 145 11.61 -17.72 -8.59
C HIS A 145 11.91 -18.46 -7.28
N VAL A 146 10.99 -18.48 -6.30
CA VAL A 146 11.16 -19.32 -5.11
C VAL A 146 10.07 -20.40 -5.06
N LEU A 147 10.28 -21.43 -5.89
CA LEU A 147 10.02 -22.85 -5.61
C LEU A 147 8.61 -23.49 -5.67
N LEU A 148 7.54 -22.85 -6.18
CA LEU A 148 6.21 -23.51 -6.13
C LEU A 148 5.23 -23.28 -7.29
N SER A 149 5.69 -22.89 -8.48
CA SER A 149 4.80 -22.64 -9.64
C SER A 149 4.54 -23.85 -10.56
N THR A 150 5.15 -25.02 -10.31
CA THR A 150 4.92 -26.21 -11.16
C THR A 150 3.98 -27.27 -10.56
N LEU A 151 3.47 -27.08 -9.34
CA LEU A 151 2.57 -28.04 -8.69
C LEU A 151 1.47 -27.34 -7.89
N GLN A 152 0.61 -26.56 -8.53
CA GLN A 152 -0.75 -26.32 -8.03
C GLN A 152 -1.62 -25.68 -9.11
N GLY A 153 -2.56 -26.46 -9.63
CA GLY A 153 -3.56 -25.98 -10.59
C GLY A 153 -4.44 -24.89 -10.01
N ASN A 154 -4.86 -23.96 -10.89
CA ASN A 154 -6.01 -23.06 -10.76
C ASN A 154 -6.32 -22.47 -9.37
N ARG A 155 -5.31 -22.21 -8.54
CA ARG A 155 -5.47 -21.36 -7.36
C ARG A 155 -5.02 -19.97 -7.76
N VAL A 156 -6.01 -19.10 -7.99
CA VAL A 156 -5.84 -17.65 -8.00
C VAL A 156 -5.04 -17.30 -6.76
N VAL A 157 -3.78 -16.89 -6.94
CA VAL A 157 -2.97 -16.36 -5.84
C VAL A 157 -3.75 -15.15 -5.33
N PRO A 158 -4.13 -15.08 -4.04
CA PRO A 158 -4.90 -13.95 -3.52
C PRO A 158 -4.10 -12.67 -3.79
N GLY A 159 -4.60 -11.84 -4.71
CA GLY A 159 -3.91 -10.64 -5.18
C GLY A 159 -3.75 -9.61 -4.07
N GLY A 160 -4.76 -9.51 -3.20
CA GLY A 160 -4.80 -8.57 -2.10
C GLY A 160 -4.84 -9.24 -0.72
N TYR A 161 -4.15 -8.63 0.24
CA TYR A 161 -4.19 -8.97 1.66
C TYR A 161 -4.79 -7.83 2.46
N HIS A 162 -5.57 -8.16 3.49
CA HIS A 162 -6.12 -7.20 4.43
C HIS A 162 -5.87 -7.67 5.86
N PHE A 163 -5.25 -6.80 6.64
CA PHE A 163 -4.95 -7.03 8.04
C PHE A 163 -5.68 -6.03 8.91
N ARG A 164 -6.18 -6.53 10.03
CA ARG A 164 -6.66 -5.73 11.16
C ARG A 164 -5.74 -5.97 12.33
N VAL A 165 -5.18 -4.90 12.86
CA VAL A 165 -4.16 -4.96 13.89
C VAL A 165 -4.64 -4.26 15.14
N SER A 166 -4.48 -4.94 16.26
CA SER A 166 -4.63 -4.35 17.59
C SER A 166 -3.28 -4.32 18.30
N LEU A 167 -2.96 -3.21 18.94
CA LEU A 167 -1.77 -3.05 19.77
C LEU A 167 -2.05 -3.52 21.19
N GLU A 168 -1.16 -4.34 21.74
CA GLU A 168 -1.29 -4.84 23.12
C GLU A 168 -1.06 -3.73 24.17
N ASN A 169 -0.21 -2.77 23.81
CA ASN A 169 0.30 -1.70 24.66
C ASN A 169 0.32 -0.37 23.87
N PRO A 170 -0.85 0.18 23.49
CA PRO A 170 -0.92 1.38 22.64
C PRO A 170 -0.32 2.63 23.30
N GLY A 171 -0.31 2.70 24.63
CA GLY A 171 0.33 3.81 25.36
C GLY A 171 1.83 3.94 25.07
N ASP A 172 2.49 2.84 24.74
CA ASP A 172 3.93 2.85 24.44
C ASP A 172 4.20 3.56 23.12
N VAL A 173 3.24 3.69 22.19
CA VAL A 173 3.42 4.46 20.95
C VAL A 173 3.71 5.93 21.25
N ALA A 174 3.05 6.52 22.25
CA ALA A 174 3.33 7.89 22.67
C ALA A 174 4.76 7.99 23.26
N THR A 175 5.11 7.10 24.17
CA THR A 175 6.46 7.04 24.76
C THR A 175 7.56 6.81 23.72
N CYS A 176 7.27 6.07 22.65
CA CYS A 176 8.23 5.81 21.58
C CYS A 176 8.43 7.03 20.67
N LEU A 177 7.43 7.89 20.50
CA LEU A 177 7.44 8.94 19.47
C LEU A 177 7.58 10.36 20.03
N GLU A 178 7.44 10.58 21.33
CA GLU A 178 7.70 11.84 22.04
C GLU A 178 9.20 12.01 22.32
#